data_AF-A0A965QZ54-F1
#
_entry.id   AF-A0A965QZ54-F1
#
_cell.length_a   1.000
_cell.length_b   1.000
_cell.length_c   1.000
_cell.angle_alpha   90.00
_cell.angle_beta   90.00
_cell.angle_gamma   90.00
#
_symmetry.space_group_name_H-M   'P 1'
#
loop_
_entity.id
_entity.type
_entity.pdbx_description
1 polymer ?
#
loop_
_entity_poly.entity_id
_entity_poly.type
_entity_poly.pdbx_seq_one_letter_code
_entity_poly.pdbx_strand_id
1 'polypeptide(L)'
;MLDAAVKRLPRFLMEIAPIQRLIGAPSRLRLVGQSDMAPHPMAARAVPELGTAQWSELAHAAVRSQAEAITLLRAWRDQGRSWPDIYLHGIGPTAQLMGTWWAADCMDFSSVSVGVARLQAAICELSPEFLAGARAVSGTPKRLLLVNPASQHTLGSLMAAEFFRLDGWWVQVVYAADAQDWLGMLNSDWFDLLGVGISADSQLPGLRGVLSQARSVSANPAVKIMLGGPLVQNRHELVNALQADFSAQSADEAVRLAGQWVVAG
;
A
#
# COMPACT_ATOMS: atom_id res chain seq x y z
N MET A 1 -8.36 11.25 -39.44
CA MET A 1 -8.51 12.71 -39.25
C MET A 1 -9.38 12.90 -38.02
N LEU A 2 -8.80 12.84 -36.81
CA LEU A 2 -8.19 13.95 -36.06
C LEU A 2 -9.19 15.06 -35.75
N ASP A 3 -9.75 15.04 -34.54
CA ASP A 3 -9.48 16.04 -33.48
C ASP A 3 -10.16 15.56 -32.18
N ALA A 4 -9.46 15.11 -31.13
CA ALA A 4 -8.57 15.88 -30.24
C ALA A 4 -9.26 17.05 -29.52
N ALA A 5 -10.46 16.83 -28.96
CA ALA A 5 -10.94 17.62 -27.83
C ALA A 5 -10.32 17.08 -26.53
N VAL A 6 -9.06 17.46 -26.36
CA VAL A 6 -8.32 17.55 -25.10
C VAL A 6 -9.26 17.75 -23.91
N LYS A 7 -9.40 16.73 -23.05
CA LYS A 7 -9.88 16.88 -21.66
C LYS A 7 -8.81 17.67 -20.88
N ARG A 8 -8.69 18.96 -21.19
CA ARG A 8 -7.97 19.95 -20.37
C ARG A 8 -8.84 20.17 -19.15
N LEU A 9 -8.57 19.42 -18.09
CA LEU A 9 -8.95 19.87 -16.76
C LEU A 9 -8.23 21.21 -16.51
N PRO A 10 -8.91 22.24 -15.99
CA PRO A 10 -8.25 23.46 -15.55
C PRO A 10 -7.21 23.09 -14.49
N ARG A 11 -6.01 23.67 -14.63
CA ARG A 11 -4.81 23.47 -13.80
C ARG A 11 -5.03 23.74 -12.29
N PHE A 12 -6.21 24.24 -11.92
CA PHE A 12 -6.62 24.62 -10.57
C PHE A 12 -7.17 23.45 -9.71
N LEU A 13 -7.37 22.25 -10.27
CA LEU A 13 -7.72 21.05 -9.50
C LEU A 13 -6.52 20.18 -9.08
N MET A 14 -5.28 20.66 -9.31
CA MET A 14 -4.03 19.99 -8.91
C MET A 14 -3.53 20.31 -7.49
N GLU A 15 -4.23 21.15 -6.73
CA GLU A 15 -3.81 21.57 -5.39
C GLU A 15 -4.86 21.22 -4.33
N ILE A 16 -4.86 19.98 -3.84
CA ILE A 16 -5.44 19.66 -2.52
C ILE A 16 -4.52 18.68 -1.78
N ALA A 17 -3.46 19.20 -1.17
CA ALA A 17 -3.00 18.74 0.14
C ALA A 17 -3.60 19.74 1.15
N PRO A 18 -4.11 19.34 2.35
CA PRO A 18 -3.30 18.64 3.36
C PRO A 18 -4.07 17.82 4.43
N ILE A 19 -3.58 16.64 4.86
CA ILE A 19 -3.79 16.17 6.25
C ILE A 19 -2.54 15.40 6.70
N GLN A 20 -1.52 16.13 7.17
CA GLN A 20 -0.43 15.56 7.96
C GLN A 20 -0.05 16.57 9.05
N ARG A 21 -0.45 16.32 10.30
CA ARG A 21 0.26 16.67 11.55
C ARG A 21 -0.56 16.28 12.80
N LEU A 22 0.19 15.99 13.88
CA LEU A 22 -0.18 15.86 15.32
C LEU A 22 -0.74 14.47 15.77
N ILE A 23 -0.40 13.82 16.90
CA ILE A 23 0.46 14.04 18.10
C ILE A 23 0.72 12.66 18.79
N GLY A 24 1.97 12.39 19.19
CA GLY A 24 2.51 12.26 20.56
C GLY A 24 1.81 11.54 21.75
N ALA A 25 2.50 10.50 22.25
CA ALA A 25 2.71 10.07 23.66
C ALA A 25 1.73 9.08 24.37
N PRO A 26 2.23 8.23 25.31
CA PRO A 26 1.66 6.91 25.62
C PRO A 26 0.80 6.87 26.90
N SER A 27 -0.22 6.03 26.89
CA SER A 27 -1.00 5.69 28.10
C SER A 27 -0.68 4.27 28.57
N ARG A 28 -0.09 4.17 29.77
CA ARG A 28 0.09 2.91 30.51
C ARG A 28 -1.27 2.36 30.94
N LEU A 29 -1.52 1.07 30.72
CA LEU A 29 -2.60 0.36 31.39
C LEU A 29 -2.13 -1.01 31.93
N ARG A 30 -2.53 -1.25 33.18
CA ARG A 30 -2.19 -2.36 34.07
C ARG A 30 -2.82 -3.67 33.58
N LEU A 31 -2.05 -4.75 33.66
CA LEU A 31 -2.56 -6.14 33.64
C LEU A 31 -3.40 -6.41 34.88
N VAL A 32 -4.55 -7.07 34.72
CA VAL A 32 -5.24 -7.79 35.79
C VAL A 32 -5.61 -9.20 35.29
N GLY A 33 -5.06 -10.20 35.98
CA GLY A 33 -5.72 -11.45 36.38
C GLY A 33 -6.22 -12.40 35.31
N GLN A 34 -5.43 -13.45 35.04
CA GLN A 34 -5.85 -14.67 34.34
C GLN A 34 -7.02 -15.38 35.04
N SER A 35 -7.92 -15.95 34.24
CA SER A 35 -8.81 -17.05 34.63
C SER A 35 -8.65 -18.17 33.61
N ASP A 36 -8.13 -19.30 34.08
CA ASP A 36 -7.92 -20.52 33.30
C ASP A 36 -9.25 -21.17 32.91
N MET A 37 -9.50 -21.25 31.61
CA MET A 37 -10.44 -22.20 31.02
C MET A 37 -9.79 -22.82 29.79
N ALA A 38 -9.49 -24.11 29.84
CA ALA A 38 -8.90 -24.85 28.74
C ALA A 38 -9.84 -24.84 27.51
N PRO A 39 -9.39 -24.44 26.32
CA PRO A 39 -10.25 -24.41 25.14
C PRO A 39 -10.49 -25.82 24.60
N HIS A 40 -11.76 -26.21 24.50
CA HIS A 40 -12.20 -27.31 23.64
C HIS A 40 -11.90 -26.97 22.18
N PRO A 41 -11.40 -27.92 21.36
CA PRO A 41 -11.20 -27.69 19.93
C PRO A 41 -12.57 -27.60 19.23
N MET A 42 -13.08 -26.38 19.06
CA MET A 42 -14.16 -26.10 18.12
C MET A 42 -13.58 -26.27 16.70
N ALA A 43 -14.21 -27.12 15.89
CA ALA A 43 -13.93 -27.20 14.46
C ALA A 43 -14.02 -25.78 13.87
N ALA A 44 -12.92 -25.30 13.27
CA ALA A 44 -12.86 -23.99 12.67
C ALA A 44 -13.95 -23.88 11.59
N ARG A 45 -14.99 -23.10 11.87
CA ARG A 45 -16.03 -22.80 10.90
C ARG A 45 -15.36 -21.99 9.79
N ALA A 46 -15.34 -22.52 8.57
CA ALA A 46 -14.72 -21.84 7.44
C ALA A 46 -15.34 -20.45 7.29
N VAL A 47 -14.53 -19.40 7.44
CA VAL A 47 -14.96 -18.03 7.15
C VAL A 47 -15.17 -17.96 5.63
N PRO A 48 -16.36 -17.58 5.12
CA PRO A 48 -16.60 -17.49 3.68
C PRO A 48 -15.54 -16.60 2.98
N GLU A 49 -15.33 -16.69 1.68
CA GLU A 49 -14.42 -15.74 1.00
C GLU A 49 -15.07 -14.35 0.85
N LEU A 50 -14.26 -13.29 0.81
CA LEU A 50 -14.75 -11.96 0.42
C LEU A 50 -14.96 -11.95 -1.10
N GLY A 51 -16.17 -11.61 -1.54
CA GLY A 51 -16.52 -11.52 -2.95
C GLY A 51 -17.20 -10.21 -3.31
N THR A 52 -17.74 -10.15 -4.52
CA THR A 52 -18.33 -8.93 -5.08
C THR A 52 -19.37 -8.29 -4.18
N ALA A 53 -20.21 -9.08 -3.50
CA ALA A 53 -21.22 -8.55 -2.59
C ALA A 53 -20.59 -7.74 -1.42
N GLN A 54 -19.55 -8.30 -0.79
CA GLN A 54 -18.83 -7.65 0.31
C GLN A 54 -18.05 -6.43 -0.17
N TRP A 55 -17.44 -6.51 -1.36
CA TRP A 55 -16.74 -5.37 -1.94
C TRP A 55 -17.70 -4.23 -2.30
N SER A 56 -18.87 -4.55 -2.86
CA SER A 56 -19.91 -3.55 -3.13
C SER A 56 -20.42 -2.89 -1.85
N GLU A 57 -20.64 -3.68 -0.80
CA GLU A 57 -21.04 -3.17 0.52
C GLU A 57 -20.00 -2.20 1.08
N LEU A 58 -18.71 -2.57 1.05
CA LEU A 58 -17.62 -1.72 1.52
C LEU A 58 -17.46 -0.46 0.66
N ALA A 59 -17.60 -0.56 -0.67
CA ALA A 59 -17.56 0.60 -1.55
C ALA A 59 -18.65 1.62 -1.20
N HIS A 60 -19.89 1.16 -1.03
CA HIS A 60 -21.00 2.04 -0.63
C HIS A 60 -20.84 2.58 0.80
N ALA A 61 -20.33 1.79 1.74
CA ALA A 61 -20.01 2.25 3.09
C ALA A 61 -18.96 3.37 3.04
N ALA A 62 -17.87 3.18 2.29
CA ALA A 62 -16.82 4.18 2.12
C ALA A 62 -17.34 5.46 1.44
N VAL A 63 -18.23 5.37 0.45
CA VAL A 63 -18.86 6.55 -0.16
C VAL A 63 -19.76 7.30 0.82
N ARG A 64 -20.44 6.60 1.73
CA ARG A 64 -21.30 7.24 2.74
C ARG A 64 -20.49 7.91 3.85
N SER A 65 -19.59 7.19 4.52
CA SER A 65 -18.74 7.76 5.57
C SER A 65 -17.51 6.92 5.91
N GLN A 66 -16.52 7.58 6.54
CA GLN A 66 -15.34 6.89 7.09
C GLN A 66 -15.74 5.87 8.18
N ALA A 67 -16.64 6.28 9.08
CA ALA A 67 -17.08 5.46 10.20
C ALA A 67 -17.73 4.15 9.74
N GLU A 68 -18.61 4.21 8.73
CA GLU A 68 -19.28 3.01 8.21
C GLU A 68 -18.31 2.03 7.56
N ALA A 69 -17.32 2.52 6.81
CA ALA A 69 -16.28 1.66 6.25
C ALA A 69 -15.51 0.93 7.36
N ILE A 70 -15.11 1.65 8.41
CA ILE A 70 -14.37 1.05 9.54
C ILE A 70 -15.23 0.07 10.32
N THR A 71 -16.49 0.39 10.58
CA THR A 71 -17.44 -0.54 11.23
C THR A 71 -17.54 -1.84 10.45
N LEU A 72 -17.65 -1.78 9.12
CA LEU A 72 -17.72 -2.98 8.29
C LEU A 72 -16.41 -3.78 8.31
N LEU A 73 -15.26 -3.11 8.23
CA LEU A 73 -13.94 -3.76 8.31
C LEU A 73 -13.73 -4.45 9.66
N ARG A 74 -14.11 -3.82 10.77
CA ARG A 74 -14.08 -4.45 12.10
C ARG A 74 -15.09 -5.59 12.23
N ALA A 75 -16.26 -5.48 11.62
CA ALA A 75 -17.21 -6.59 11.59
C ALA A 75 -16.64 -7.82 10.86
N TRP A 76 -15.90 -7.64 9.75
CA TRP A 76 -15.18 -8.72 9.10
C TRP A 76 -14.06 -9.29 9.99
N ARG A 77 -13.39 -8.45 10.79
CA ARG A 77 -12.40 -8.88 11.78
C ARG A 77 -13.03 -9.74 12.88
N ASP A 78 -14.17 -9.32 13.42
CA ASP A 78 -14.92 -10.03 14.47
C ASP A 78 -15.48 -11.37 13.98
N GLN A 79 -15.72 -11.50 12.67
CA GLN A 79 -16.06 -12.77 12.01
C GLN A 79 -14.86 -13.73 11.86
N GLY A 80 -13.68 -13.35 12.34
CA GLY A 80 -12.50 -14.21 12.40
C GLY A 80 -11.47 -13.99 11.28
N ARG A 81 -11.66 -13.02 10.38
CA ARG A 81 -10.66 -12.70 9.36
C ARG A 81 -9.43 -12.02 9.95
N SER A 82 -8.26 -12.28 9.37
CA SER A 82 -7.05 -11.54 9.72
C SER A 82 -7.05 -10.15 9.08
N TRP A 83 -6.33 -9.21 9.67
CA TRP A 83 -6.13 -7.90 9.05
C TRP A 83 -5.42 -7.99 7.68
N PRO A 84 -4.38 -8.83 7.50
CA PRO A 84 -3.82 -9.10 6.18
C PRO A 84 -4.87 -9.56 5.14
N ASP A 85 -5.77 -10.48 5.52
CA ASP A 85 -6.85 -10.97 4.65
C ASP A 85 -7.82 -9.83 4.26
N ILE A 86 -8.24 -9.04 5.25
CA ILE A 86 -9.14 -7.88 5.02
C ILE A 86 -8.50 -6.85 4.08
N TYR A 87 -7.20 -6.57 4.22
CA TYR A 87 -6.51 -5.61 3.38
C TYR A 87 -6.36 -6.13 1.95
N LEU A 88 -5.88 -7.37 1.77
CA LEU A 88 -5.59 -7.97 0.47
C LEU A 88 -6.84 -8.38 -0.30
N HIS A 89 -7.83 -8.96 0.37
CA HIS A 89 -9.01 -9.55 -0.27
C HIS A 89 -10.29 -8.73 -0.05
N GLY A 90 -10.23 -7.68 0.77
CA GLY A 90 -11.32 -6.73 0.99
C GLY A 90 -11.03 -5.36 0.39
N ILE A 91 -10.10 -4.61 1.00
CA ILE A 91 -9.85 -3.20 0.64
C ILE A 91 -9.31 -3.06 -0.79
N GLY A 92 -8.29 -3.85 -1.16
CA GLY A 92 -7.71 -3.83 -2.51
C GLY A 92 -8.74 -4.08 -3.62
N PRO A 93 -9.45 -5.22 -3.60
CA PRO A 93 -10.50 -5.55 -4.57
C PRO A 93 -11.65 -4.55 -4.59
N THR A 94 -12.01 -3.97 -3.43
CA THR A 94 -13.03 -2.92 -3.36
C THR A 94 -12.61 -1.68 -4.15
N ALA A 95 -11.37 -1.21 -4.00
CA ALA A 95 -10.87 -0.08 -4.77
C ALA A 95 -10.82 -0.37 -6.28
N GLN A 96 -10.45 -1.60 -6.67
CA GLN A 96 -10.47 -2.04 -8.08
C GLN A 96 -11.90 -2.10 -8.64
N LEU A 97 -12.87 -2.60 -7.86
CA LEU A 97 -14.28 -2.63 -8.23
C LEU A 97 -14.82 -1.22 -8.45
N MET A 98 -14.50 -0.27 -7.55
CA MET A 98 -14.87 1.13 -7.72
C MET A 98 -14.30 1.74 -9.01
N GLY A 99 -13.04 1.42 -9.34
CA GLY A 99 -12.44 1.82 -10.62
C GLY A 99 -13.18 1.25 -11.84
N THR A 100 -13.63 -0.01 -11.73
CA THR A 100 -14.44 -0.68 -12.78
C THR A 100 -15.81 -0.01 -12.94
N TRP A 101 -16.48 0.31 -11.83
CA TRP A 101 -17.75 1.03 -11.86
C TRP A 101 -17.63 2.43 -12.46
N TRP A 102 -16.53 3.14 -12.19
CA TRP A 102 -16.27 4.41 -12.86
C TRP A 102 -16.04 4.26 -14.36
N ALA A 103 -15.22 3.29 -14.77
CA ALA A 103 -14.99 3.02 -16.19
C ALA A 103 -16.26 2.59 -16.96
N ALA A 104 -17.22 1.99 -16.25
CA ALA A 104 -18.52 1.58 -16.77
C ALA A 104 -19.63 2.62 -16.56
N ASP A 105 -19.30 3.87 -16.19
CA ASP A 105 -20.25 4.96 -15.91
C ASP A 105 -21.32 4.61 -14.85
N CYS A 106 -21.07 3.63 -13.99
CA CYS A 106 -21.95 3.19 -12.90
C CYS A 106 -21.73 3.98 -11.60
N MET A 107 -20.60 4.69 -11.48
CA MET A 107 -20.28 5.56 -10.34
C MET A 107 -19.48 6.78 -10.82
N ASP A 108 -19.85 7.96 -10.35
CA ASP A 108 -19.16 9.20 -10.73
C ASP A 108 -17.75 9.31 -10.11
N PHE A 109 -16.93 10.19 -10.70
CA PHE A 109 -15.54 10.41 -10.27
C PHE A 109 -15.43 10.91 -8.82
N SER A 110 -16.34 11.78 -8.36
CA SER A 110 -16.30 12.29 -6.97
C SER A 110 -16.57 11.20 -5.94
N SER A 111 -17.55 10.34 -6.21
CA SER A 111 -17.89 9.19 -5.39
C SER A 111 -16.72 8.21 -5.30
N VAL A 112 -16.09 7.86 -6.43
CA VAL A 112 -14.90 7.00 -6.43
C VAL A 112 -13.74 7.64 -5.69
N SER A 113 -13.47 8.92 -5.94
CA SER A 113 -12.36 9.64 -5.28
C SER A 113 -12.53 9.68 -3.76
N VAL A 114 -13.72 10.03 -3.28
CA VAL A 114 -14.03 10.08 -1.84
C VAL A 114 -13.98 8.68 -1.22
N GLY A 115 -14.55 7.68 -1.88
CA GLY A 115 -14.54 6.31 -1.36
C GLY A 115 -13.13 5.75 -1.27
N VAL A 116 -12.30 5.89 -2.31
CA VAL A 116 -10.89 5.45 -2.27
C VAL A 116 -10.08 6.21 -1.22
N ALA A 117 -10.26 7.53 -1.09
CA ALA A 117 -9.59 8.31 -0.04
C ALA A 117 -9.96 7.82 1.37
N ARG A 118 -11.21 7.41 1.59
CA ARG A 118 -11.66 6.85 2.87
C ARG A 118 -11.16 5.43 3.11
N LEU A 119 -11.02 4.61 2.07
CA LEU A 119 -10.32 3.32 2.18
C LEU A 119 -8.85 3.51 2.60
N GLN A 120 -8.16 4.52 2.04
CA GLN A 120 -6.80 4.88 2.44
C GLN A 120 -6.74 5.38 3.89
N ALA A 121 -7.68 6.24 4.29
CA ALA A 121 -7.78 6.71 5.67
C ALA A 121 -8.07 5.56 6.64
N ALA A 122 -8.87 4.57 6.24
CA ALA A 122 -9.16 3.39 7.05
C ALA A 122 -7.91 2.53 7.26
N ILE A 123 -7.07 2.37 6.23
CA ILE A 123 -5.76 1.70 6.38
C ILE A 123 -4.90 2.39 7.45
N CYS A 124 -4.84 3.72 7.41
CA CYS A 124 -4.07 4.50 8.38
C CYS A 124 -4.65 4.39 9.80
N GLU A 125 -5.97 4.49 9.94
CA GLU A 125 -6.65 4.42 11.24
C GLU A 125 -6.52 3.03 11.88
N LEU A 126 -6.61 1.97 11.08
CA LEU A 126 -6.52 0.57 11.53
C LEU A 126 -5.07 0.07 11.66
N SER A 127 -4.06 0.89 11.31
CA SER A 127 -2.64 0.51 11.38
C SER A 127 -2.21 -0.01 12.77
N PRO A 128 -2.59 0.61 13.90
CA PRO A 128 -2.24 0.05 15.22
C PRO A 128 -2.82 -1.34 15.47
N GLU A 129 -4.03 -1.61 14.97
CA GLU A 129 -4.69 -2.92 15.09
C GLU A 129 -4.06 -3.95 14.15
N PHE A 130 -3.68 -3.52 12.94
CA PHE A 130 -2.95 -4.31 11.95
C PHE A 130 -1.58 -4.76 12.50
N LEU A 131 -0.85 -3.83 13.13
CA LEU A 131 0.51 -4.02 13.63
C LEU A 131 0.58 -4.62 15.05
N ALA A 132 -0.55 -4.91 15.70
CA ALA A 132 -0.58 -5.47 17.05
C ALA A 132 0.17 -6.83 17.18
N GLY A 133 0.39 -7.53 16.06
CA GLY A 133 1.17 -8.77 15.98
C GLY A 133 2.49 -8.63 15.22
N ALA A 134 3.03 -7.40 15.09
CA ALA A 134 4.26 -7.15 14.33
C ALA A 134 5.44 -7.95 14.88
N ARG A 135 6.28 -8.44 13.97
CA ARG A 135 7.46 -9.24 14.30
C ARG A 135 8.45 -8.40 15.09
N ALA A 136 8.89 -8.94 16.23
CA ALA A 136 10.00 -8.35 16.97
C ALA A 136 11.29 -8.40 16.13
N VAL A 137 11.95 -7.25 16.00
CA VAL A 137 13.23 -7.15 15.28
C VAL A 137 14.37 -7.36 16.26
N SER A 138 15.21 -8.37 16.02
CA SER A 138 16.51 -8.50 16.67
C SER A 138 17.57 -7.78 15.83
N GLY A 139 18.17 -6.71 16.35
CA GLY A 139 19.20 -5.94 15.64
C GLY A 139 18.65 -4.75 14.84
N THR A 140 19.41 -4.29 13.85
CA THR A 140 19.03 -3.14 13.00
C THR A 140 17.95 -3.59 12.00
N PRO A 141 16.79 -2.91 11.93
CA PRO A 141 15.76 -3.25 10.96
C PRO A 141 16.22 -2.98 9.53
N LYS A 142 15.82 -3.85 8.60
CA LYS A 142 15.94 -3.59 7.17
C LYS A 142 15.12 -2.36 6.80
N ARG A 143 15.63 -1.54 5.87
CA ARG A 143 15.05 -0.24 5.49
C ARG A 143 14.50 -0.27 4.07
N LEU A 144 13.23 0.09 3.90
CA LEU A 144 12.52 0.20 2.62
C LEU A 144 12.16 1.67 2.33
N LEU A 145 12.49 2.13 1.13
CA LEU A 145 11.97 3.37 0.54
C LEU A 145 10.89 3.03 -0.50
N LEU A 146 9.66 3.49 -0.30
CA LEU A 146 8.58 3.36 -1.27
C LEU A 146 8.35 4.68 -2.02
N VAL A 147 8.37 4.62 -3.34
CA VAL A 147 8.16 5.78 -4.23
C VAL A 147 7.14 5.44 -5.32
N ASN A 148 6.30 6.42 -5.67
CA ASN A 148 5.33 6.32 -6.76
C ASN A 148 5.56 7.49 -7.74
N PRO A 149 6.57 7.42 -8.62
CA PRO A 149 6.97 8.55 -9.45
C PRO A 149 5.82 9.01 -10.35
N ALA A 150 5.45 10.30 -10.28
CA ALA A 150 4.39 10.89 -11.11
C ALA A 150 3.04 10.14 -11.07
N SER A 151 2.70 9.49 -9.93
CA SER A 151 1.45 8.74 -9.78
C SER A 151 0.71 9.12 -8.50
N GLN A 152 -0.61 9.21 -8.62
CA GLN A 152 -1.54 9.42 -7.51
C GLN A 152 -2.11 8.10 -6.95
N HIS A 153 -1.72 6.94 -7.51
CA HIS A 153 -2.15 5.62 -7.04
C HIS A 153 -1.34 5.20 -5.79
N THR A 154 -1.77 5.65 -4.62
CA THR A 154 -1.03 5.48 -3.35
C THR A 154 -1.54 4.33 -2.47
N LEU A 155 -2.73 3.77 -2.76
CA LEU A 155 -3.34 2.70 -1.96
C LEU A 155 -2.42 1.47 -1.84
N GLY A 156 -1.87 1.00 -2.96
CA GLY A 156 -0.99 -0.18 -2.98
C GLY A 156 0.28 0.02 -2.16
N SER A 157 0.89 1.21 -2.22
CA SER A 157 2.10 1.53 -1.45
C SER A 157 1.81 1.71 0.04
N LEU A 158 0.62 2.21 0.41
CA LEU A 158 0.13 2.22 1.79
C LEU A 158 -0.01 0.80 2.33
N MET A 159 -0.65 -0.09 1.57
CA MET A 159 -0.76 -1.51 1.94
C MET A 159 0.61 -2.17 2.07
N ALA A 160 1.49 -1.99 1.08
CA ALA A 160 2.86 -2.51 1.14
C ALA A 160 3.58 -2.02 2.40
N ALA A 161 3.48 -0.74 2.74
CA ALA A 161 4.12 -0.18 3.92
C ALA A 161 3.66 -0.88 5.22
N GLU A 162 2.37 -1.13 5.39
CA GLU A 162 1.84 -1.85 6.56
C GLU A 162 2.35 -3.29 6.64
N PHE A 163 2.40 -4.01 5.51
CA PHE A 163 2.90 -5.39 5.46
C PHE A 163 4.39 -5.48 5.78
N PHE A 164 5.21 -4.57 5.25
CA PHE A 164 6.63 -4.50 5.57
C PHE A 164 6.86 -4.14 7.05
N ARG A 165 6.08 -3.19 7.61
CA ARG A 165 6.12 -2.88 9.05
C ARG A 165 5.71 -4.06 9.91
N LEU A 166 4.71 -4.83 9.49
CA LEU A 166 4.28 -6.04 10.19
C LEU A 166 5.40 -7.09 10.24
N ASP A 167 6.22 -7.19 9.19
CA ASP A 167 7.42 -8.04 9.15
C ASP A 167 8.64 -7.44 9.86
N GLY A 168 8.52 -6.24 10.44
CA GLY A 168 9.57 -5.58 11.23
C GLY A 168 10.51 -4.69 10.43
N TRP A 169 10.17 -4.33 9.20
CA TRP A 169 10.97 -3.38 8.41
C TRP A 169 10.72 -1.94 8.85
N TRP A 170 11.75 -1.12 8.77
CA TRP A 170 11.59 0.33 8.80
C TRP A 170 11.21 0.80 7.40
N VAL A 171 10.07 1.47 7.28
CA VAL A 171 9.51 1.87 5.98
C VAL A 171 9.31 3.37 5.91
N GLN A 172 9.93 3.98 4.91
CA GLN A 172 9.71 5.35 4.51
C GLN A 172 8.91 5.39 3.20
N VAL A 173 7.79 6.11 3.18
CA VAL A 173 6.99 6.31 1.96
C VAL A 173 7.13 7.76 1.54
N VAL A 174 7.37 7.98 0.24
CA VAL A 174 7.47 9.31 -0.35
C VAL A 174 6.28 9.51 -1.29
N TYR A 175 5.51 10.56 -1.01
CA TYR A 175 4.35 10.95 -1.80
C TYR A 175 4.66 12.22 -2.58
N ALA A 176 4.19 12.28 -3.83
CA ALA A 176 4.20 13.50 -4.65
C ALA A 176 5.57 14.22 -4.72
N ALA A 177 6.66 13.45 -4.76
CA ALA A 177 8.01 14.00 -4.83
C ALA A 177 8.63 13.79 -6.21
N ASP A 178 9.46 14.74 -6.62
CA ASP A 178 10.22 14.63 -7.83
C ASP A 178 11.31 13.57 -7.69
N ALA A 179 11.83 13.09 -8.83
CA ALA A 179 12.89 12.09 -8.83
C ALA A 179 14.09 12.50 -7.96
N GLN A 180 14.45 13.77 -7.98
CA GLN A 180 15.62 14.28 -7.25
C GLN A 180 15.46 14.21 -5.73
N ASP A 181 14.24 14.33 -5.21
CA ASP A 181 14.00 14.32 -3.77
C ASP A 181 14.32 12.95 -3.16
N TRP A 182 13.77 11.89 -3.73
CA TRP A 182 13.99 10.53 -3.21
C TRP A 182 15.36 9.97 -3.63
N LEU A 183 15.97 10.45 -4.72
CA LEU A 183 17.38 10.18 -5.01
C LEU A 183 18.29 10.79 -3.93
N GLY A 184 17.99 12.00 -3.46
CA GLY A 184 18.70 12.63 -2.35
C GLY A 184 18.59 11.83 -1.05
N MET A 185 17.42 11.23 -0.79
CA MET A 185 17.22 10.31 0.34
C MET A 185 18.06 9.05 0.18
N LEU A 186 18.07 8.40 -0.98
CA LEU A 186 18.91 7.22 -1.23
C LEU A 186 20.41 7.52 -1.04
N ASN A 187 20.85 8.74 -1.37
CA ASN A 187 22.23 9.17 -1.18
C ASN A 187 22.58 9.49 0.28
N SER A 188 21.63 9.97 1.07
CA SER A 188 21.88 10.42 2.44
C SER A 188 21.58 9.35 3.49
N ASP A 189 20.71 8.41 3.17
CA ASP A 189 20.20 7.38 4.06
C ASP A 189 20.45 5.97 3.52
N TRP A 190 20.75 5.04 4.41
CA TRP A 190 20.81 3.62 4.09
C TRP A 190 19.43 3.05 3.80
N PHE A 191 19.24 2.44 2.62
CA PHE A 191 18.06 1.65 2.27
C PHE A 191 18.48 0.32 1.68
N ASP A 192 17.85 -0.76 2.12
CA ASP A 192 18.09 -2.10 1.59
C ASP A 192 17.24 -2.39 0.35
N LEU A 193 16.06 -1.76 0.30
CA LEU A 193 15.10 -1.93 -0.77
C LEU A 193 14.52 -0.57 -1.20
N LEU A 194 14.51 -0.33 -2.51
CA LEU A 194 13.70 0.69 -3.17
C LEU A 194 12.51 0.01 -3.83
N GLY A 195 11.30 0.30 -3.37
CA GLY A 195 10.06 -0.14 -4.02
C GLY A 195 9.47 0.97 -4.88
N VAL A 196 9.20 0.65 -6.15
CA VAL A 196 8.73 1.62 -7.16
C VAL A 196 7.36 1.20 -7.68
N GLY A 197 6.35 2.01 -7.41
CA GLY A 197 4.98 1.80 -7.89
C GLY A 197 4.78 2.35 -9.30
N ILE A 198 4.38 1.48 -10.25
CA ILE A 198 4.08 1.82 -11.64
C ILE A 198 2.64 1.41 -11.95
N SER A 199 1.82 2.40 -12.28
CA SER A 199 0.39 2.30 -12.53
C SER A 199 -0.02 2.66 -13.97
N ALA A 200 0.79 3.48 -14.67
CA ALA A 200 0.46 3.93 -16.03
C ALA A 200 1.71 4.06 -16.91
N ASP A 201 1.54 3.91 -18.23
CA ASP A 201 2.63 4.02 -19.21
C ASP A 201 3.32 5.39 -19.21
N SER A 202 2.62 6.45 -18.78
CA SER A 202 3.19 7.78 -18.63
C SER A 202 4.36 7.87 -17.65
N GLN A 203 4.50 6.88 -16.75
CA GLN A 203 5.62 6.80 -15.81
C GLN A 203 6.88 6.14 -16.40
N LEU A 204 6.78 5.44 -17.54
CA LEU A 204 7.88 4.66 -18.11
C LEU A 204 8.98 5.51 -18.79
N PRO A 205 8.68 6.60 -19.51
CA PRO A 205 9.70 7.42 -20.15
C PRO A 205 10.75 7.91 -19.14
N GLY A 206 12.02 7.61 -19.42
CA GLY A 206 13.15 8.02 -18.57
C GLY A 206 13.34 7.21 -17.28
N LEU A 207 12.37 6.39 -16.86
CA LEU A 207 12.42 5.68 -15.58
C LEU A 207 13.63 4.76 -15.44
N ARG A 208 14.03 4.06 -16.51
CA ARG A 208 15.26 3.24 -16.49
C ARG A 208 16.50 4.05 -16.13
N GLY A 209 16.64 5.26 -16.68
CA GLY A 209 17.75 6.15 -16.38
C GLY A 209 17.74 6.58 -14.91
N VAL A 210 16.56 6.91 -14.40
CA VAL A 210 16.37 7.29 -12.99
C VAL A 210 16.68 6.13 -12.04
N LEU A 211 16.27 4.90 -12.35
CA LEU A 211 16.61 3.71 -11.54
C LEU A 211 18.11 3.38 -11.60
N SER A 212 18.75 3.58 -12.76
CA SER A 212 20.21 3.47 -12.87
C SER A 212 20.91 4.50 -11.98
N GLN A 213 20.42 5.75 -11.95
CA GLN A 213 20.94 6.79 -11.06
C GLN A 213 20.71 6.42 -9.60
N ALA A 214 19.54 5.88 -9.25
CA ALA A 214 19.22 5.44 -7.89
C ALA A 214 20.23 4.44 -7.34
N ARG A 215 20.66 3.46 -8.15
CA ARG A 215 21.74 2.53 -7.75
C ARG A 215 23.08 3.25 -7.58
N SER A 216 23.41 4.14 -8.51
CA SER A 216 24.70 4.85 -8.50
C SER A 216 24.87 5.79 -7.30
N VAL A 217 23.79 6.41 -6.83
CA VAL A 217 23.84 7.38 -5.73
C VAL A 217 23.54 6.75 -4.38
N SER A 218 23.05 5.51 -4.32
CA SER A 218 22.61 4.92 -3.06
C SER A 218 23.78 4.75 -2.07
N ALA A 219 23.55 5.14 -0.82
CA ALA A 219 24.45 4.88 0.29
C ALA A 219 24.69 3.36 0.50
N ASN A 220 23.73 2.53 0.07
CA ASN A 220 23.89 1.08 0.01
C ASN A 220 24.21 0.64 -1.44
N PRO A 221 25.45 0.26 -1.75
CA PRO A 221 25.82 -0.18 -3.10
C PRO A 221 25.14 -1.49 -3.51
N ALA A 222 24.56 -2.24 -2.56
CA ALA A 222 23.83 -3.47 -2.78
C ALA A 222 22.29 -3.28 -2.80
N VAL A 223 21.79 -2.03 -2.81
CA VAL A 223 20.35 -1.74 -2.80
C VAL A 223 19.60 -2.52 -3.87
N LYS A 224 18.49 -3.12 -3.46
CA LYS A 224 17.58 -3.84 -4.36
C LYS A 224 16.47 -2.93 -4.85
N ILE A 225 16.03 -3.15 -6.08
CA ILE A 225 14.91 -2.43 -6.68
C ILE A 225 13.78 -3.41 -6.96
N MET A 226 12.64 -3.18 -6.32
CA MET A 226 11.40 -3.91 -6.52
C MET A 226 10.40 -3.05 -7.29
N LEU A 227 9.78 -3.62 -8.32
CA LEU A 227 8.65 -2.99 -9.01
C LEU A 227 7.32 -3.52 -8.48
N GLY A 228 6.33 -2.64 -8.40
CA GLY A 228 4.95 -3.02 -8.10
C GLY A 228 3.95 -2.16 -8.85
N GLY A 229 2.67 -2.41 -8.60
CA GLY A 229 1.56 -1.66 -9.21
C GLY A 229 0.96 -2.35 -10.43
N PRO A 230 -0.23 -1.87 -10.85
CA PRO A 230 -1.08 -2.60 -11.80
C PRO A 230 -0.48 -2.71 -13.21
N LEU A 231 0.40 -1.79 -13.62
CA LEU A 231 1.05 -1.90 -14.92
C LEU A 231 2.03 -3.07 -14.95
N VAL A 232 2.77 -3.29 -13.85
CA VAL A 232 3.76 -4.36 -13.72
C VAL A 232 3.10 -5.74 -13.68
N GLN A 233 1.94 -5.84 -13.02
CA GLN A 233 1.14 -7.08 -12.98
C GLN A 233 0.76 -7.58 -14.39
N ASN A 234 0.53 -6.67 -15.33
CA ASN A 234 0.16 -7.01 -16.70
C ASN A 234 1.36 -7.09 -17.66
N ARG A 235 2.55 -6.65 -17.22
CA ARG A 235 3.74 -6.44 -18.06
C ARG A 235 5.01 -6.85 -17.33
N HIS A 236 5.18 -8.16 -17.14
CA HIS A 236 6.33 -8.74 -16.43
C HIS A 236 7.68 -8.39 -17.09
N GLU A 237 7.70 -8.11 -18.39
CA GLU A 237 8.90 -7.70 -19.11
C GLU A 237 9.51 -6.38 -18.60
N LEU A 238 8.72 -5.56 -17.88
CA LEU A 238 9.18 -4.30 -17.31
C LEU A 238 10.31 -4.48 -16.29
N VAL A 239 10.38 -5.62 -15.58
CA VAL A 239 11.49 -5.89 -14.64
C VAL A 239 12.82 -5.85 -15.37
N ASN A 240 12.92 -6.56 -16.50
CA ASN A 240 14.12 -6.61 -17.32
C ASN A 240 14.35 -5.29 -18.05
N ALA A 241 13.29 -4.68 -18.62
CA ALA A 241 13.40 -3.44 -19.38
C ALA A 241 13.90 -2.27 -18.52
N LEU A 242 13.48 -2.21 -17.25
CA LEU A 242 13.85 -1.18 -16.28
C LEU A 242 15.07 -1.57 -15.42
N GLN A 243 15.62 -2.77 -15.59
CA GLN A 243 16.75 -3.31 -14.82
C GLN A 243 16.51 -3.30 -13.29
N ALA A 244 15.27 -3.62 -12.90
CA ALA A 244 14.92 -3.91 -11.51
C ALA A 244 15.34 -5.34 -11.13
N ASP A 245 15.44 -5.63 -9.83
CA ASP A 245 15.81 -6.97 -9.35
C ASP A 245 14.63 -7.94 -9.41
N PHE A 246 13.43 -7.48 -9.03
CA PHE A 246 12.21 -8.30 -9.04
C PHE A 246 10.94 -7.43 -9.09
N SER A 247 9.78 -8.07 -9.26
CA SER A 247 8.48 -7.46 -9.05
C SER A 247 7.62 -8.27 -8.09
N ALA A 248 6.61 -7.62 -7.52
CA ALA A 248 5.61 -8.25 -6.69
C ALA A 248 4.20 -7.83 -7.12
N GLN A 249 3.26 -8.76 -7.05
CA GLN A 249 1.86 -8.53 -7.43
C GLN A 249 0.99 -8.13 -6.24
N SER A 250 1.41 -8.46 -5.02
CA SER A 250 0.71 -8.14 -3.77
C SER A 250 1.68 -7.73 -2.66
N ALA A 251 1.14 -7.15 -1.59
CA ALA A 251 1.94 -6.67 -0.46
C ALA A 251 2.61 -7.80 0.33
N ASP A 252 1.92 -8.94 0.51
CA ASP A 252 2.48 -10.14 1.14
C ASP A 252 3.56 -10.79 0.28
N GLU A 253 3.37 -10.85 -1.04
CA GLU A 253 4.38 -11.33 -1.96
C GLU A 253 5.62 -10.43 -1.94
N ALA A 254 5.43 -9.11 -1.90
CA ALA A 254 6.51 -8.14 -1.82
C ALA A 254 7.42 -8.39 -0.61
N VAL A 255 6.84 -8.59 0.58
CA VAL A 255 7.59 -8.92 1.80
C VAL A 255 8.33 -10.26 1.65
N ARG A 256 7.64 -11.28 1.15
CA ARG A 256 8.23 -12.63 0.95
C ARG A 256 9.43 -12.59 0.01
N LEU A 257 9.30 -11.92 -1.15
CA LEU A 257 10.38 -11.81 -2.13
C LEU A 257 11.51 -10.91 -1.62
N ALA A 258 11.20 -9.81 -0.93
CA ALA A 258 12.22 -8.97 -0.31
C ALA A 258 13.09 -9.76 0.68
N GLY A 259 12.50 -10.68 1.44
CA GLY A 259 13.25 -11.59 2.33
C GLY A 259 14.26 -12.49 1.61
N GLN A 260 14.06 -12.78 0.32
CA GLN A 260 14.95 -13.60 -0.50
C GLN A 260 16.05 -12.77 -1.18
N TRP A 261 15.72 -11.55 -1.60
CA TRP A 261 16.62 -10.67 -2.34
C TRP A 261 17.52 -9.81 -1.47
N VAL A 262 17.03 -9.42 -0.29
CA VAL A 262 17.78 -8.62 0.67
C VAL A 262 18.42 -9.56 1.69
N VAL A 263 19.69 -9.85 1.47
CA VAL A 263 20.52 -10.63 2.40
C VAL A 263 20.68 -9.85 3.70
N ALA A 264 20.64 -10.52 4.84
CA ALA A 264 20.97 -9.89 6.11
C ALA A 264 22.47 -9.52 6.09
N GLY A 265 22.77 -8.22 6.22
CA GLY A 265 24.12 -7.72 6.47
C GLY A 265 24.59 -8.01 7.88
#